data_AF-A0A1B6CLA5-F1
#
_entry.id   AF-A0A1B6CLA5-F1
#
_cell.length_a   1.000
_cell.length_b   1.000
_cell.length_c   1.000
_cell.angle_alpha   90.00
_cell.angle_beta   90.00
_cell.angle_gamma   90.00
#
_symmetry.space_group_name_H-M   'P 1'
#
loop_
_entity.id
_entity.type
_entity.pdbx_description
1 polymer ?
#
loop_
_entity_poly.entity_id
_entity_poly.type
_entity_poly.pdbx_seq_one_letter_code
_entity_poly.pdbx_strand_id
1 'polypeptide(L)'
;MNRLIIIIGLLALCSSEYIPPGPRYTCPKSLRKEQEQLLYPCVCIKGSDSGLYVECENTNLASLAVGFSNLAALQSPIESLSILSSNIGRLYGDIFYALDVRILRIENTPIKSIERDQFLGINNTLQELHLINSKLDNFPKEAFQIL
;
A
#
# COMPACT_ATOMS: atom_id res chain seq x y z
N MET A 1 -10.53 41.51 -46.91
CA MET A 1 -10.93 40.09 -46.92
C MET A 1 -9.81 39.09 -46.55
N ASN A 2 -8.52 39.46 -46.60
CA ASN A 2 -7.40 38.51 -46.37
C ASN A 2 -6.94 38.32 -44.91
N ARG A 3 -7.36 39.19 -43.96
CA ARG A 3 -6.93 39.09 -42.54
C ARG A 3 -7.78 38.14 -41.70
N LEU A 4 -9.02 37.86 -42.12
CA LEU A 4 -9.96 37.01 -41.39
C LEU A 4 -9.58 35.51 -41.49
N ILE A 5 -9.00 35.12 -42.64
CA ILE A 5 -8.61 33.73 -42.92
C ILE A 5 -7.43 33.28 -42.04
N ILE A 6 -6.53 34.21 -41.70
CA ILE A 6 -5.32 33.91 -40.88
C ILE A 6 -5.70 33.59 -39.42
N ILE A 7 -6.74 34.25 -38.88
CA ILE A 7 -7.15 34.08 -37.47
C ILE A 7 -7.84 32.71 -37.25
N ILE A 8 -8.61 32.26 -38.24
CA ILE A 8 -9.29 30.95 -38.20
C ILE A 8 -8.28 29.80 -38.29
N GLY A 9 -7.17 29.98 -39.02
CA GLY A 9 -6.08 28.98 -39.08
C GLY A 9 -5.33 28.78 -37.76
N LEU A 10 -5.25 29.80 -36.88
CA LEU A 10 -4.56 29.69 -35.59
C LEU A 10 -5.37 28.98 -34.50
N LEU A 11 -6.70 29.09 -34.53
CA LEU A 11 -7.59 28.45 -33.54
C LEU A 11 -7.68 26.92 -33.72
N ALA A 12 -7.41 26.43 -34.93
CA ALA A 12 -7.45 24.99 -35.25
C ALA A 12 -6.25 24.18 -34.71
N LEU A 13 -5.24 24.85 -34.12
CA LEU A 13 -4.04 24.19 -33.56
C LEU A 13 -4.07 24.04 -32.04
N CYS A 14 -5.10 24.54 -31.36
CA CYS A 14 -5.25 24.35 -29.92
C CYS A 14 -5.98 23.04 -29.64
N SER A 15 -5.25 21.92 -29.66
CA SER A 15 -5.72 20.69 -29.01
C SER A 15 -5.75 20.94 -27.50
N SER A 16 -6.92 21.24 -26.94
CA SER A 16 -7.12 21.19 -25.49
C SER A 16 -7.12 19.72 -25.07
N GLU A 17 -5.94 19.19 -24.77
CA GLU A 17 -5.85 17.90 -24.10
C GLU A 17 -6.34 18.07 -22.66
N TYR A 18 -7.37 17.31 -22.31
CA TYR A 18 -7.81 17.19 -20.93
C TYR A 18 -6.72 16.49 -20.12
N ILE A 19 -6.13 17.21 -19.17
CA ILE A 19 -5.22 16.61 -18.19
C ILE A 19 -6.09 16.10 -17.03
N PRO A 20 -6.25 14.78 -16.85
CA PRO A 20 -7.06 14.26 -15.77
C PRO A 20 -6.50 14.69 -14.41
N PRO A 21 -7.36 14.95 -13.41
CA PRO A 21 -6.90 15.11 -12.04
C PRO A 21 -6.15 13.84 -11.60
N GLY A 22 -5.14 14.00 -10.77
CA GLY A 22 -4.44 12.87 -10.16
C GLY A 22 -5.39 12.02 -9.29
N PRO A 23 -4.95 10.84 -8.86
CA PRO A 23 -5.78 9.93 -8.06
C PRO A 23 -6.20 10.58 -6.74
N ARG A 24 -7.35 10.16 -6.19
CA ARG A 24 -7.88 10.66 -4.91
C ARG A 24 -6.88 10.54 -3.77
N TYR A 25 -6.21 9.39 -3.66
CA TYR A 25 -5.14 9.16 -2.69
C TYR A 25 -3.80 9.20 -3.42
N THR A 26 -2.86 9.96 -2.87
CA THR A 26 -1.53 10.13 -3.47
C THR A 26 -0.46 9.72 -2.47
N CYS A 27 0.60 9.09 -2.97
CA CYS A 27 1.78 8.88 -2.15
C CYS A 27 2.35 10.23 -1.69
N PRO A 28 2.90 10.31 -0.47
CA PRO A 28 3.54 11.52 0.02
C PRO A 28 4.62 11.99 -0.97
N LYS A 29 4.43 13.16 -1.58
CA LYS A 29 5.39 13.71 -2.53
C LYS A 29 6.69 14.00 -1.78
N SER A 30 7.76 13.29 -2.13
CA SER A 30 9.10 13.40 -1.56
C SER A 30 9.74 14.73 -1.95
N LEU A 31 9.29 15.83 -1.35
CA LEU A 31 9.90 17.16 -1.58
C LEU A 31 11.20 17.35 -0.78
N ARG A 32 11.57 16.40 0.08
CA ARG A 32 12.89 16.31 0.74
C ARG A 32 13.30 14.85 0.93
N LYS A 33 14.61 14.57 0.81
CA LYS A 33 15.27 13.29 1.13
C LYS A 33 14.93 12.74 2.54
N GLU A 34 14.46 13.61 3.45
CA GLU A 34 13.98 13.26 4.78
C GLU A 34 12.67 12.45 4.77
N GLN A 35 11.86 12.55 3.70
CA GLN A 35 10.55 11.90 3.60
C GLN A 35 10.61 10.44 3.14
N GLU A 36 11.69 10.02 2.47
CA GLU A 36 11.99 8.61 2.19
C GLU A 36 12.24 7.81 3.48
N GLN A 37 12.59 8.48 4.58
CA GLN A 37 12.78 7.83 5.89
C GLN A 37 11.49 7.65 6.68
N LEU A 38 10.39 8.34 6.32
CA LEU A 38 9.17 8.31 7.15
C LEU A 38 8.50 6.94 7.10
N LEU A 39 8.46 6.29 5.94
CA LEU A 39 7.75 5.01 5.79
C LEU A 39 8.67 3.80 5.87
N TYR A 40 9.97 4.00 6.12
CA TYR A 40 10.94 2.91 6.23
C TYR A 40 10.44 1.83 7.21
N PRO A 41 10.44 0.54 6.84
CA PRO A 41 11.07 -0.10 5.68
C PRO A 41 10.21 -0.19 4.40
N CYS A 42 9.07 0.49 4.37
CA CYS A 42 8.10 0.42 3.28
C CYS A 42 8.23 1.58 2.30
N VAL A 43 7.80 1.34 1.07
CA VAL A 43 7.76 2.31 -0.03
C VAL A 43 6.33 2.37 -0.59
N CYS A 44 5.82 3.59 -0.75
CA CYS A 44 4.56 3.81 -1.45
C CYS A 44 4.82 3.83 -2.96
N ILE A 45 4.40 2.78 -3.66
CA ILE A 45 4.65 2.58 -5.09
C ILE A 45 3.77 3.51 -5.93
N LYS A 46 2.48 3.60 -5.57
CA LYS A 46 1.50 4.46 -6.25
C LYS A 46 0.29 4.74 -5.40
N GLY A 47 -0.38 5.84 -5.72
CA GLY A 47 -1.72 6.16 -5.23
C GLY A 47 -2.79 5.68 -6.21
N SER A 48 -4.04 5.61 -5.75
CA SER A 48 -5.22 5.30 -6.57
C SER A 48 -6.46 5.98 -5.99
N ASP A 49 -7.61 5.76 -6.61
CA ASP A 49 -8.88 6.28 -6.09
C ASP A 49 -9.41 5.51 -4.88
N SER A 50 -8.93 4.27 -4.69
CA SER A 50 -9.33 3.39 -3.58
C SER A 50 -8.35 3.43 -2.41
N GLY A 51 -7.07 3.70 -2.66
CA GLY A 51 -6.05 3.75 -1.63
C GLY A 51 -4.62 3.66 -2.16
N LEU A 52 -3.67 3.50 -1.23
CA LEU A 52 -2.25 3.42 -1.51
C LEU A 52 -1.80 1.98 -1.81
N TYR A 53 -0.83 1.85 -2.70
CA TYR A 53 -0.09 0.61 -2.94
C TYR A 53 1.26 0.71 -2.26
N VAL A 54 1.49 -0.13 -1.27
CA VAL A 54 2.66 -0.08 -0.40
C VAL A 54 3.39 -1.42 -0.44
N GLU A 55 4.71 -1.37 -0.60
CA GLU A 55 5.58 -2.53 -0.59
C GLU A 55 6.66 -2.38 0.47
N CYS A 56 6.87 -3.42 1.28
CA CYS A 56 7.92 -3.49 2.27
C CYS A 56 8.77 -4.72 1.96
N GLU A 57 10.07 -4.54 1.75
CA GLU A 57 10.96 -5.62 1.32
C GLU A 57 12.18 -5.75 2.24
N ASN A 58 12.71 -6.98 2.35
CA ASN A 58 13.97 -7.30 3.03
C ASN A 58 14.02 -6.74 4.47
N THR A 59 12.96 -7.00 5.22
CA THR A 59 12.80 -6.45 6.57
C THR A 59 12.40 -7.52 7.59
N ASN A 60 12.12 -7.09 8.81
CA ASN A 60 11.68 -7.93 9.91
C ASN A 60 10.42 -7.34 10.56
N LEU A 61 9.78 -8.12 11.44
CA LEU A 61 8.51 -7.74 12.05
C LEU A 61 8.58 -6.45 12.88
N ALA A 62 9.68 -6.24 13.61
CA ALA A 62 9.83 -5.05 14.46
C ALA A 62 9.93 -3.77 13.61
N SER A 63 10.72 -3.81 12.54
CA SER A 63 10.82 -2.70 11.60
C SER A 63 9.49 -2.44 10.88
N LEU A 64 8.74 -3.49 10.51
CA LEU A 64 7.41 -3.35 9.94
C LEU A 64 6.44 -2.66 10.89
N ALA A 65 6.44 -3.00 12.17
CA ALA A 65 5.56 -2.37 13.15
C ALA A 65 5.78 -0.84 13.20
N VAL A 66 7.02 -0.38 13.11
CA VAL A 66 7.35 1.06 13.02
C VAL A 66 6.85 1.65 11.69
N GLY A 67 7.12 1.00 10.56
CA GLY A 67 6.66 1.45 9.25
C GLY A 67 5.13 1.55 9.17
N PHE A 68 4.42 0.58 9.74
CA PHE A 68 2.95 0.54 9.78
C PHE A 68 2.37 1.63 10.68
N SER A 69 3.01 1.92 11.82
CA SER A 69 2.63 3.08 12.64
C SER A 69 2.75 4.39 11.86
N ASN A 70 3.78 4.54 11.03
CA ASN A 70 3.97 5.74 10.21
C ASN A 70 2.99 5.78 9.02
N LEU A 71 2.64 4.63 8.44
CA LEU A 71 1.58 4.53 7.42
C LEU A 71 0.21 4.92 7.99
N ALA A 72 -0.12 4.45 9.20
CA ALA A 72 -1.36 4.81 9.89
C ALA A 72 -1.48 6.33 10.09
N ALA A 73 -0.37 7.02 10.34
CA ALA A 73 -0.34 8.48 10.48
C ALA A 73 -0.70 9.24 9.17
N LEU A 74 -0.62 8.59 8.01
CA LEU A 74 -1.07 9.17 6.73
C LEU A 74 -2.60 9.23 6.61
N GLN A 75 -3.34 8.50 7.46
CA GLN A 75 -4.80 8.46 7.47
C GLN A 75 -5.41 8.17 6.08
N SER A 76 -4.71 7.36 5.30
CA SER A 76 -5.11 6.98 3.94
C SER A 76 -5.33 5.47 3.88
N PRO A 77 -6.40 4.99 3.22
CA PRO A 77 -6.64 3.56 3.04
C PRO A 77 -5.51 2.94 2.21
N ILE A 78 -5.18 1.69 2.49
CA ILE A 78 -4.18 0.90 1.79
C ILE A 78 -4.91 -0.11 0.93
N GLU A 79 -4.89 0.15 -0.37
CA GLU A 79 -5.49 -0.72 -1.36
C GLU A 79 -4.76 -2.06 -1.45
N SER A 80 -3.42 -2.01 -1.39
CA SER A 80 -2.58 -3.21 -1.39
C SER A 80 -1.35 -3.00 -0.52
N LEU A 81 -1.15 -3.91 0.42
CA LEU A 81 0.04 -3.99 1.27
C LEU A 81 0.80 -5.28 0.95
N SER A 82 2.02 -5.15 0.45
CA SER A 82 2.88 -6.30 0.12
C SER A 82 4.09 -6.36 1.04
N ILE A 83 4.29 -7.51 1.69
CA ILE A 83 5.47 -7.84 2.49
C ILE A 83 6.27 -8.87 1.70
N LEU A 84 7.42 -8.46 1.20
CA LEU A 84 8.24 -9.25 0.27
C LEU A 84 9.56 -9.65 0.92
N SER A 85 10.01 -10.87 0.65
CA SER A 85 11.38 -11.34 0.93
C SER A 85 11.88 -11.01 2.35
N SER A 86 10.99 -11.08 3.33
CA SER A 86 11.26 -10.61 4.71
C SER A 86 11.61 -11.77 5.63
N ASN A 87 12.36 -11.52 6.69
CA ASN A 87 12.75 -12.55 7.66
C ASN A 87 11.81 -12.59 8.86
N ILE A 88 10.62 -13.14 8.64
CA ILE A 88 9.57 -13.23 9.66
C ILE A 88 9.18 -14.70 9.81
N GLY A 89 9.50 -15.29 10.97
CA GLY A 89 9.15 -16.68 11.28
C GLY A 89 7.81 -16.80 12.02
N ARG A 90 7.41 -15.78 12.76
CA ARG A 90 6.14 -15.73 13.49
C ARG A 90 5.52 -14.37 13.25
N LEU A 91 4.24 -14.36 12.90
CA LEU A 91 3.44 -13.15 12.80
C LEU A 91 2.68 -13.00 14.12
N TYR A 92 3.04 -12.00 14.93
CA TYR A 92 2.52 -11.79 16.27
C TYR A 92 2.32 -10.31 16.59
N GLY A 93 1.49 -10.04 17.59
CA GLY A 93 1.15 -8.70 18.05
C GLY A 93 0.27 -7.91 17.07
N ASP A 94 -0.04 -6.68 17.46
CA ASP A 94 -1.12 -5.89 16.84
C ASP A 94 -0.63 -4.98 15.70
N ILE A 95 0.30 -5.46 14.87
CA ILE A 95 0.99 -4.61 13.88
C ILE A 95 0.05 -4.03 12.81
N PHE A 96 -1.07 -4.70 12.53
CA PHE A 96 -2.06 -4.27 11.54
C PHE A 96 -3.20 -3.44 12.14
N TYR A 97 -3.29 -3.30 13.47
CA TYR A 97 -4.47 -2.78 14.16
C TYR A 97 -4.89 -1.37 13.72
N ALA A 98 -3.92 -0.52 13.40
CA ALA A 98 -4.16 0.88 13.03
C ALA A 98 -4.26 1.11 11.51
N LEU A 99 -4.23 0.05 10.71
CA LEU A 99 -4.29 0.14 9.25
C LEU A 99 -5.70 -0.15 8.73
N ASP A 100 -6.00 0.38 7.54
CA ASP A 100 -7.14 0.02 6.72
C ASP A 100 -6.58 -0.62 5.44
N VAL A 101 -6.62 -1.95 5.35
CA VAL A 101 -6.00 -2.72 4.27
C VAL A 101 -7.05 -3.55 3.56
N ARG A 102 -7.11 -3.45 2.23
CA ARG A 102 -8.02 -4.27 1.40
C ARG A 102 -7.37 -5.55 0.90
N ILE A 103 -6.15 -5.46 0.37
CA ILE A 103 -5.36 -6.62 -0.09
C ILE A 103 -4.09 -6.72 0.74
N LEU A 104 -3.89 -7.86 1.41
CA LEU A 104 -2.63 -8.18 2.08
C LEU A 104 -1.91 -9.29 1.31
N ARG A 105 -0.68 -9.03 0.89
CA ARG A 105 0.20 -10.01 0.24
C ARG A 105 1.44 -10.21 1.10
N ILE A 106 1.74 -11.46 1.43
CA ILE A 106 2.98 -11.86 2.09
C ILE A 106 3.64 -12.91 1.20
N GLU A 107 4.76 -12.54 0.61
CA GLU A 107 5.44 -13.36 -0.40
C GLU A 107 6.88 -13.64 -0.01
N ASN A 108 7.35 -14.86 -0.28
CA ASN A 108 8.73 -15.29 -0.06
C ASN A 108 9.24 -15.02 1.37
N THR A 109 8.34 -15.10 2.35
CA THR A 109 8.61 -14.82 3.76
C THR A 109 8.35 -16.13 4.54
N PRO A 110 9.30 -16.63 5.34
CA PRO A 110 9.24 -17.97 5.94
C PRO A 110 8.34 -18.02 7.19
N ILE A 111 7.10 -17.55 7.07
CA ILE A 111 6.12 -17.55 8.16
C ILE A 111 5.81 -18.99 8.56
N LYS A 112 6.02 -19.32 9.84
CA LYS A 112 5.75 -20.64 10.43
C LYS A 112 4.47 -20.67 11.25
N SER A 113 4.16 -19.57 11.95
CA SER A 113 2.95 -19.42 12.75
C SER A 113 2.40 -18.00 12.67
N ILE A 114 1.08 -17.90 12.81
CA ILE A 114 0.32 -16.65 12.85
C ILE A 114 -0.50 -16.68 14.14
N GLU A 115 -0.42 -15.62 14.95
CA GLU A 115 -1.20 -15.53 16.19
C GLU A 115 -2.69 -15.27 15.90
N ARG A 116 -3.55 -15.68 16.86
CA ARG A 116 -5.01 -15.63 16.73
C ARG A 116 -5.52 -14.24 16.34
N ASP A 117 -4.97 -13.23 16.99
CA ASP A 117 -5.52 -11.88 16.93
C ASP A 117 -4.80 -11.03 15.88
N GLN A 118 -4.00 -11.66 15.01
CA GLN A 118 -3.11 -10.96 14.09
C GLN A 118 -3.84 -10.03 13.12
N PHE A 119 -5.04 -10.40 12.68
CA PHE A 119 -5.81 -9.61 11.71
C PHE A 119 -6.79 -8.63 12.37
N LEU A 120 -6.72 -8.43 13.69
CA LEU A 120 -7.47 -7.37 14.36
C LEU A 120 -7.13 -6.01 13.74
N GLY A 121 -8.17 -5.19 13.55
CA GLY A 121 -8.09 -3.86 12.94
C GLY A 121 -8.35 -3.87 11.44
N ILE A 122 -7.84 -4.88 10.72
CA ILE A 122 -8.10 -5.05 9.27
C ILE A 122 -9.18 -6.07 8.94
N ASN A 123 -9.73 -6.76 9.93
CA ASN A 123 -10.72 -7.82 9.74
C ASN A 123 -11.98 -7.38 8.97
N ASN A 124 -12.41 -6.13 9.10
CA ASN A 124 -13.57 -5.61 8.38
C ASN A 124 -13.25 -5.06 6.98
N THR A 125 -11.97 -4.78 6.70
CA THR A 125 -11.53 -4.11 5.47
C THR A 125 -10.85 -5.08 4.50
N LEU A 126 -10.21 -6.12 5.04
CA LEU A 126 -9.46 -7.12 4.29
C LEU A 126 -10.40 -7.97 3.44
N GLN A 127 -10.17 -7.95 2.14
CA GLN A 127 -10.94 -8.73 1.15
C GLN A 127 -10.11 -9.84 0.53
N GLU A 128 -8.79 -9.65 0.44
CA GLU A 128 -7.88 -10.62 -0.15
C GLU A 128 -6.66 -10.81 0.75
N LEU A 129 -6.37 -12.07 1.06
CA LEU A 129 -5.14 -12.46 1.73
C LEU A 129 -4.37 -13.45 0.86
N HIS A 130 -3.15 -13.08 0.52
CA HIS A 130 -2.23 -13.92 -0.25
C HIS A 130 -1.04 -14.28 0.64
N LEU A 131 -0.89 -15.56 0.98
CA LEU A 131 0.29 -16.12 1.65
C LEU A 131 1.02 -17.02 0.66
N ILE A 132 2.07 -16.49 0.01
CA ILE A 132 2.77 -17.15 -1.10
C ILE A 132 4.18 -17.52 -0.64
N ASN A 133 4.61 -18.76 -0.92
CA ASN A 133 5.94 -19.27 -0.56
C ASN A 133 6.29 -19.12 0.93
N SER A 134 5.30 -19.35 1.80
CA SER A 134 5.47 -19.40 3.27
C SER A 134 5.78 -20.82 3.76
N LYS A 135 6.15 -20.96 5.04
CA LYS A 135 6.55 -22.24 5.66
C LYS A 135 5.69 -22.57 6.88
N LEU A 136 4.36 -22.43 6.74
CA LEU A 136 3.42 -22.62 7.84
C LEU A 136 3.57 -24.04 8.40
N ASP A 137 3.85 -24.15 9.70
CA ASP A 137 3.97 -25.44 10.38
C ASP A 137 2.59 -26.11 10.46
N ASN A 138 1.53 -25.31 10.67
CA ASN A 138 0.14 -25.74 10.70
C ASN A 138 -0.75 -24.64 10.09
N PHE A 139 -1.94 -25.02 9.61
CA PHE A 139 -2.94 -24.03 9.17
C PHE A 139 -3.51 -23.28 10.40
N PRO A 140 -3.34 -21.94 10.50
CA PRO A 140 -3.71 -21.17 11.69
C PRO A 140 -5.23 -20.88 11.70
N LYS A 141 -6.03 -21.88 12.10
CA LYS A 141 -7.49 -21.78 12.12
C LYS A 141 -7.98 -20.61 12.97
N GLU A 142 -7.36 -20.42 14.13
CA GLU A 142 -7.74 -19.40 15.10
C GLU A 142 -7.52 -17.99 14.54
N ALA A 143 -6.45 -17.79 13.77
CA ALA A 143 -6.15 -16.51 13.15
C ALA A 143 -7.19 -16.15 12.08
N PHE A 144 -7.68 -17.12 11.32
CA PHE A 144 -8.65 -16.89 10.25
C PHE A 144 -10.10 -16.87 10.70
N GLN A 145 -10.42 -17.25 11.94
CA GLN A 145 -11.78 -17.20 12.47
C GLN A 145 -12.33 -15.77 12.61
N ILE A 146 -11.45 -14.77 12.63
CA ILE A 146 -11.82 -13.37 12.77
C ILE A 146 -12.09 -12.67 11.43
N LEU A 147 -11.75 -13.32 10.32
CA LEU A 147 -11.95 -12.83 8.95
C LEU A 147 -13.30 -13.26 8.38
#